data_AF-A0A6J1MUM5-F1
#
_entry.id   AF-A0A6J1MUM5-F1
#
_cell.length_a   1.000
_cell.length_b   1.000
_cell.length_c   1.000
_cell.angle_alpha   90.00
_cell.angle_beta   90.00
_cell.angle_gamma   90.00
#
_symmetry.space_group_name_H-M   'P 1'
#
loop_
_entity.id
_entity.type
_entity.pdbx_description
1 polymer ?
#
loop_
_entity_poly.entity_id
_entity_poly.type
_entity_poly.pdbx_seq_one_letter_code
_entity_poly.pdbx_strand_id
1 'polypeptide(L)'
;MLLKIPIYKLMLSLLYRLQLRVKLIPYLLIKKDLLIGNQRAQWSIIEELYATDGEAGRARTTTLTDKHIRPTSYDKMKVNHAEVFSNTVYISLSMHLKTCERFGMDHSYSVPPINIDTGFFTAEIILFMNNLFDSLNGGGHKSTSLRNALSLESDHFQFWNEAVKKLQSMKFDATGSRKMRPISLCNFCHDIKTVKILKTFQALTS
;
A
#
# COMPACT_ATOMS: atom_id res chain seq x y z
N MET A 1 -19.77 1.13 -32.70
CA MET A 1 -20.29 0.29 -31.59
C MET A 1 -19.47 -0.99 -31.33
N LEU A 2 -18.94 -1.66 -32.38
CA LEU A 2 -18.28 -2.97 -32.30
C LEU A 2 -16.98 -3.06 -31.45
N LEU A 3 -16.24 -1.96 -31.26
CA LEU A 3 -14.99 -1.96 -30.46
C LEU A 3 -15.18 -1.60 -28.97
N LYS A 4 -16.34 -1.06 -28.56
CA LYS A 4 -16.54 -0.54 -27.19
C LYS A 4 -16.61 -1.66 -26.13
N ILE A 5 -17.27 -2.78 -26.44
CA ILE A 5 -17.46 -3.91 -25.51
C ILE A 5 -16.13 -4.64 -25.20
N PRO A 6 -15.27 -4.94 -26.20
CA PRO A 6 -13.96 -5.54 -25.94
C PRO A 6 -13.05 -4.67 -25.06
N ILE A 7 -13.00 -3.36 -25.30
CA ILE A 7 -12.11 -2.43 -24.57
C ILE A 7 -12.50 -2.33 -23.09
N TYR A 8 -13.80 -2.20 -22.80
CA TYR A 8 -14.28 -2.14 -21.42
C TYR A 8 -13.95 -3.43 -20.65
N LYS A 9 -14.20 -4.61 -21.25
CA LYS A 9 -13.86 -5.90 -20.64
C LYS A 9 -12.35 -6.05 -20.39
N LEU A 10 -11.52 -5.61 -21.34
CA LEU A 10 -10.07 -5.62 -21.18
C LEU A 10 -9.62 -4.70 -20.03
N MET A 11 -10.17 -3.49 -19.94
CA MET A 11 -9.86 -2.54 -18.86
C MET A 11 -10.26 -3.09 -17.49
N LEU A 12 -11.44 -3.67 -17.35
CA LEU A 12 -11.87 -4.30 -16.10
C LEU A 12 -10.95 -5.46 -15.70
N SER A 13 -10.53 -6.30 -16.66
CA SER A 13 -9.57 -7.38 -16.40
C SER A 13 -8.20 -6.88 -15.92
N LEU A 14 -7.75 -5.73 -16.42
CA LEU A 14 -6.49 -5.11 -16.01
C LEU A 14 -6.61 -4.51 -14.60
N LEU A 15 -7.72 -3.82 -14.30
CA LEU A 15 -7.99 -3.29 -12.96
C LEU A 15 -8.05 -4.41 -11.91
N TYR A 16 -8.71 -5.52 -12.22
CA TYR A 16 -8.72 -6.69 -11.34
C TYR A 16 -7.31 -7.27 -11.12
N ARG A 17 -6.50 -7.40 -12.18
CA ARG A 17 -5.10 -7.83 -12.06
C ARG A 17 -4.27 -6.87 -11.21
N LEU A 18 -4.46 -5.57 -11.37
CA LEU A 18 -3.80 -4.55 -10.56
C LEU A 18 -4.13 -4.75 -9.07
N GLN A 19 -5.41 -4.92 -8.72
CA GLN A 19 -5.83 -5.18 -7.33
C GLN A 19 -5.14 -6.42 -6.74
N LEU A 20 -5.09 -7.53 -7.48
CA LEU A 20 -4.40 -8.75 -7.03
C LEU A 20 -2.90 -8.53 -6.79
N ARG A 21 -2.22 -7.77 -7.65
CA ARG A 21 -0.79 -7.50 -7.52
C ARG A 21 -0.46 -6.65 -6.30
N VAL A 22 -1.25 -5.62 -5.99
CA VAL A 22 -0.99 -4.79 -4.79
C VAL A 22 -1.17 -5.62 -3.51
N LYS A 23 -2.11 -6.57 -3.50
CA LYS A 23 -2.28 -7.53 -2.39
C LYS A 23 -1.07 -8.43 -2.14
N LEU A 24 -0.11 -8.51 -3.07
CA LEU A 24 1.15 -9.26 -2.87
C LEU A 24 2.23 -8.46 -2.15
N ILE A 25 2.14 -7.13 -2.12
CA ILE A 25 3.16 -6.25 -1.56
C ILE A 25 3.37 -6.46 -0.04
N PRO A 26 2.31 -6.63 0.78
CA PRO A 26 2.49 -6.95 2.20
C PRO A 26 3.39 -8.16 2.43
N TYR A 27 3.26 -9.22 1.62
CA TYR A 27 4.09 -10.42 1.75
C TYR A 27 5.54 -10.23 1.36
N LEU A 28 5.82 -9.29 0.47
CA LEU A 28 7.18 -8.91 0.14
C LEU A 28 7.81 -8.17 1.33
N LEU A 29 7.04 -7.25 1.95
CA LEU A 29 7.48 -6.47 3.10
C LEU A 29 7.71 -7.35 4.34
N ILE A 30 6.85 -8.33 4.60
CA ILE A 30 7.03 -9.34 5.66
C ILE A 30 8.40 -10.03 5.57
N LYS A 31 8.87 -10.30 4.36
CA LYS A 31 10.10 -11.07 4.14
C LYS A 31 11.34 -10.19 4.06
N LYS A 32 11.18 -8.93 3.64
CA LYS A 32 12.27 -8.07 3.18
C LYS A 32 11.88 -6.61 3.35
N ASP A 33 12.84 -5.82 3.79
CA ASP A 33 12.64 -4.37 3.89
C ASP A 33 12.51 -3.73 2.50
N LEU A 34 11.62 -2.75 2.41
CA LEU A 34 11.44 -1.93 1.23
C LEU A 34 12.36 -0.71 1.30
N LEU A 35 13.05 -0.42 0.21
CA LEU A 35 14.03 0.63 0.07
C LEU A 35 13.62 1.62 -1.02
N ILE A 36 13.68 2.91 -0.71
CA ILE A 36 13.67 4.00 -1.70
C ILE A 36 14.82 4.94 -1.34
N GLY A 37 15.83 5.02 -2.22
CA GLY A 37 17.07 5.73 -1.90
C GLY A 37 17.75 5.14 -0.67
N ASN A 38 17.93 5.97 0.36
CA ASN A 38 18.50 5.61 1.66
C ASN A 38 17.44 5.33 2.74
N GLN A 39 16.17 5.58 2.45
CA GLN A 39 15.08 5.34 3.38
C GLN A 39 14.64 3.87 3.31
N ARG A 40 14.20 3.34 4.46
CA ARG A 40 13.88 1.93 4.66
C ARG A 40 12.54 1.80 5.39
N ALA A 41 11.61 1.07 4.79
CA ALA A 41 10.36 0.68 5.43
C ALA A 41 10.47 -0.78 5.86
N GLN A 42 10.14 -1.06 7.12
CA GLN A 42 10.39 -2.35 7.75
C GLN A 42 9.09 -2.95 8.28
N TRP A 43 9.00 -4.28 8.23
CA TRP A 43 7.87 -4.99 8.81
C TRP A 43 7.83 -4.87 10.33
N SER A 44 8.98 -4.84 10.99
CA SER A 44 9.09 -4.72 12.45
C SER A 44 8.34 -3.52 13.01
N ILE A 45 8.35 -2.37 12.31
CA ILE A 45 7.57 -1.18 12.68
C ILE A 45 6.07 -1.49 12.78
N ILE A 46 5.53 -2.32 11.89
CA ILE A 46 4.12 -2.74 11.89
C ILE A 46 3.86 -3.72 13.04
N GLU A 47 4.81 -4.60 13.34
CA GLU A 47 4.74 -5.53 14.48
C GLU A 47 4.75 -4.78 15.82
N GLU A 48 5.63 -3.78 15.96
CA GLU A 48 5.75 -2.93 17.14
C GLU A 48 4.51 -2.05 17.33
N LEU A 49 3.97 -1.48 16.25
CA LEU A 49 2.68 -0.78 16.28
C LEU A 49 1.56 -1.71 16.73
N TYR A 50 1.49 -2.93 16.20
CA TYR A 50 0.47 -3.90 16.57
C TYR A 50 0.55 -4.28 18.05
N ALA A 51 1.76 -4.46 18.58
CA ALA A 51 1.97 -4.71 20.00
C ALA A 51 1.52 -3.50 20.85
N THR A 52 1.93 -2.29 20.44
CA THR A 52 1.59 -1.04 21.14
C THR A 52 0.09 -0.75 21.14
N ASP A 53 -0.57 -0.89 19.98
CA ASP A 53 -2.03 -0.79 19.87
C ASP A 53 -2.70 -1.88 20.72
N GLY A 54 -2.14 -3.09 20.71
CA GLY A 54 -2.50 -4.25 21.54
C GLY A 54 -2.76 -3.91 23.01
N GLU A 55 -1.84 -3.17 23.64
CA GLU A 55 -1.92 -2.76 25.04
C GLU A 55 -3.13 -1.87 25.37
N ALA A 56 -3.70 -1.19 24.36
CA ALA A 56 -4.94 -0.42 24.54
C ALA A 56 -6.18 -1.31 24.72
N GLY A 57 -6.06 -2.63 24.51
CA GLY A 57 -7.12 -3.61 24.74
C GLY A 57 -8.39 -3.34 23.91
N ARG A 58 -9.46 -2.90 24.57
CA ARG A 58 -10.73 -2.55 23.90
C ARG A 58 -10.67 -1.20 23.16
N ALA A 59 -9.69 -0.35 23.48
CA ALA A 59 -9.49 0.94 22.83
C ALA A 59 -8.53 0.85 21.63
N ARG A 60 -8.22 -0.37 21.15
CA ARG A 60 -7.44 -0.59 19.93
C ARG A 60 -8.01 0.19 18.76
N THR A 61 -7.11 0.84 18.04
CA THR A 61 -7.43 1.65 16.87
C THR A 61 -7.37 0.83 15.59
N THR A 62 -6.49 -0.17 15.52
CA THR A 62 -6.34 -0.98 14.32
C THR A 62 -7.24 -2.22 14.36
N THR A 63 -7.69 -2.67 13.18
CA THR A 63 -8.43 -3.94 13.02
C THR A 63 -7.51 -5.13 12.75
N LEU A 64 -6.20 -4.93 12.90
CA LEU A 64 -5.22 -5.97 12.64
C LEU A 64 -5.35 -7.10 13.65
N THR A 65 -4.94 -8.29 13.22
CA THR A 65 -4.99 -9.51 14.02
C THR A 65 -3.68 -10.24 13.86
N ASP A 66 -3.41 -11.22 14.72
CA ASP A 66 -2.21 -12.05 14.60
C ASP A 66 -2.04 -12.67 13.20
N LYS A 67 -3.16 -12.97 12.52
CA LYS A 67 -3.13 -13.52 11.17
C LYS A 67 -2.65 -12.53 10.11
N HIS A 68 -2.79 -11.23 10.35
CA HIS A 68 -2.22 -10.20 9.49
C HIS A 68 -0.72 -10.01 9.72
N ILE A 69 -0.30 -10.13 10.99
CA ILE A 69 1.07 -9.81 11.43
C ILE A 69 2.02 -11.01 11.25
N ARG A 70 1.56 -12.21 11.62
CA ARG A 70 2.32 -13.45 11.58
C ARG A 70 1.56 -14.52 10.79
N PRO A 71 1.43 -14.38 9.47
CA PRO A 71 0.59 -15.28 8.69
C PRO A 71 1.19 -16.67 8.48
N THR A 72 0.39 -17.69 8.76
CA THR A 72 0.68 -19.07 8.32
C THR A 72 0.48 -19.21 6.81
N SER A 73 0.85 -20.36 6.23
CA SER A 73 0.56 -20.65 4.81
C SER A 73 -0.93 -20.57 4.48
N TYR A 74 -1.79 -20.99 5.43
CA TYR A 74 -3.24 -20.97 5.30
C TYR A 74 -3.80 -19.55 5.34
N ASP A 75 -3.28 -18.71 6.24
CA ASP A 75 -3.77 -17.32 6.40
C ASP A 75 -3.52 -16.50 5.14
N LYS A 76 -2.42 -16.76 4.42
CA LYS A 76 -2.09 -16.08 3.15
C LYS A 76 -3.17 -16.21 2.08
N MET A 77 -4.00 -17.24 2.16
CA MET A 77 -5.09 -17.48 1.22
C MET A 77 -6.42 -16.89 1.69
N LYS A 78 -6.62 -16.76 3.02
CA LYS A 78 -7.92 -16.41 3.60
C LYS A 78 -8.02 -14.96 4.09
N VAL A 79 -6.89 -14.38 4.51
CA VAL A 79 -6.86 -13.06 5.14
C VAL A 79 -6.47 -12.01 4.11
N ASN A 80 -7.19 -10.89 4.13
CA ASN A 80 -6.90 -9.76 3.28
C ASN A 80 -5.70 -8.96 3.82
N HIS A 81 -4.50 -9.44 3.53
CA HIS A 81 -3.26 -8.83 4.03
C HIS A 81 -3.02 -7.39 3.56
N ALA A 82 -3.78 -6.91 2.57
CA ALA A 82 -3.76 -5.49 2.21
C ALA A 82 -4.23 -4.57 3.35
N GLU A 83 -4.96 -5.07 4.36
CA GLU A 83 -5.45 -4.29 5.49
C GLU A 83 -4.34 -3.68 6.36
N VAL A 84 -3.14 -4.26 6.34
CA VAL A 84 -1.95 -3.68 6.98
C VAL A 84 -1.55 -2.33 6.36
N PHE A 85 -2.03 -2.05 5.16
CA PHE A 85 -1.86 -0.78 4.47
C PHE A 85 -3.10 0.11 4.56
N SER A 86 -4.00 -0.10 5.53
CA SER A 86 -5.19 0.74 5.68
C SER A 86 -4.87 2.12 6.25
N ASN A 87 -5.73 3.09 5.94
CA ASN A 87 -5.64 4.45 6.49
C ASN A 87 -5.65 4.48 8.03
N THR A 88 -6.37 3.56 8.68
CA THR A 88 -6.40 3.46 10.14
C THR A 88 -5.03 3.07 10.72
N VAL A 89 -4.32 2.14 10.07
CA VAL A 89 -2.95 1.76 10.46
C VAL A 89 -2.00 2.94 10.28
N TYR A 90 -2.12 3.67 9.17
CA TYR A 90 -1.35 4.89 8.94
C TYR A 90 -1.59 5.95 10.04
N ILE A 91 -2.86 6.22 10.37
CA ILE A 91 -3.24 7.19 11.40
C ILE A 91 -2.68 6.77 12.76
N SER A 92 -2.85 5.50 13.15
CA SER A 92 -2.37 4.96 14.41
C SER A 92 -0.85 5.12 14.55
N LEU A 93 -0.08 4.68 13.54
CA LEU A 93 1.37 4.81 13.51
C LEU A 93 1.81 6.28 13.56
N SER A 94 1.19 7.13 12.75
CA SER A 94 1.55 8.55 12.67
C SER A 94 1.26 9.29 13.98
N MET A 95 0.15 8.98 14.65
CA MET A 95 -0.18 9.57 15.95
C MET A 95 0.82 9.13 17.02
N HIS A 96 1.19 7.84 17.04
CA HIS A 96 2.20 7.33 17.95
C HIS A 96 3.54 8.05 17.75
N LEU A 97 4.06 8.06 16.52
CA LEU A 97 5.35 8.68 16.18
C LEU A 97 5.40 10.17 16.53
N LYS A 98 4.36 10.93 16.17
CA LYS A 98 4.27 12.37 16.48
C LYS A 98 4.17 12.63 17.99
N THR A 99 3.51 11.74 18.73
CA THR A 99 3.45 11.82 20.19
C THR A 99 4.84 11.59 20.78
N CYS A 100 5.53 10.53 20.36
CA CYS A 100 6.89 10.22 20.83
C CYS A 100 7.86 11.36 20.53
N GLU A 101 7.85 11.89 19.31
CA GLU A 101 8.67 13.04 18.89
C GLU A 101 8.37 14.29 19.73
N ARG A 102 7.08 14.63 19.90
CA ARG A 102 6.65 15.84 20.63
C ARG A 102 7.04 15.82 22.10
N PHE A 103 6.94 14.67 22.76
CA PHE A 103 7.19 14.54 24.19
C PHE A 103 8.60 14.03 24.52
N GLY A 104 9.44 13.80 23.50
CA GLY A 104 10.79 13.28 23.69
C GLY A 104 10.80 11.97 24.46
N MET A 105 9.78 11.11 24.23
CA MET A 105 9.67 9.84 24.95
C MET A 105 10.87 8.97 24.60
N ASP A 106 11.76 8.81 25.58
CA ASP A 106 12.86 7.87 25.48
C ASP A 106 12.34 6.43 25.58
N HIS A 107 13.16 5.52 25.07
CA HIS A 107 12.83 4.13 24.80
C HIS A 107 12.70 3.24 26.06
N SER A 108 12.25 3.79 27.20
CA SER A 108 12.26 3.15 28.52
C SER A 108 10.98 2.37 28.88
N TYR A 109 10.04 2.20 27.94
CA TYR A 109 8.79 1.45 28.18
C TYR A 109 8.92 -0.06 27.88
N SER A 110 8.01 -0.85 28.45
CA SER A 110 7.94 -2.31 28.37
C SER A 110 7.72 -2.90 26.96
N VAL A 111 7.50 -2.06 25.96
CA VAL A 111 7.30 -2.43 24.55
C VAL A 111 8.50 -1.92 23.74
N PRO A 112 9.07 -2.72 22.81
CA PRO A 112 10.17 -2.26 21.99
C PRO A 112 9.81 -0.93 21.32
N PRO A 113 10.67 0.09 21.44
CA PRO A 113 10.37 1.39 20.87
C PRO A 113 10.31 1.33 19.34
N ILE A 114 9.30 1.98 18.77
CA ILE A 114 9.29 2.21 17.33
C ILE A 114 10.40 3.20 16.98
N ASN A 115 11.34 2.79 16.12
CA ASN A 115 12.36 3.69 15.59
C ASN A 115 11.68 4.84 14.81
N ILE A 116 11.86 6.08 15.26
CA ILE A 116 11.09 7.23 14.77
C ILE A 116 11.31 7.48 13.27
N ASP A 117 12.57 7.54 12.83
CA ASP A 117 12.93 7.84 11.44
C ASP A 117 12.39 6.77 10.47
N THR A 118 12.62 5.51 10.80
CA THR A 118 12.13 4.36 10.02
C THR A 118 10.60 4.26 10.10
N GLY A 119 10.03 4.64 11.24
CA GLY A 119 8.60 4.68 11.51
C GLY A 119 7.87 5.63 10.58
N PHE A 120 8.33 6.87 10.47
CA PHE A 120 7.70 7.87 9.60
C PHE A 120 7.74 7.45 8.13
N PHE A 121 8.86 6.91 7.66
CA PHE A 121 8.95 6.43 6.29
C PHE A 121 8.06 5.20 6.07
N THR A 122 7.97 4.28 7.03
CA THR A 122 7.04 3.14 6.96
C THR A 122 5.59 3.63 6.89
N ALA A 123 5.21 4.64 7.70
CA ALA A 123 3.89 5.26 7.64
C ALA A 123 3.60 5.88 6.26
N GLU A 124 4.58 6.55 5.64
CA GLU A 124 4.45 7.08 4.28
C GLU A 124 4.20 5.98 3.23
N ILE A 125 4.86 4.83 3.38
CA ILE A 125 4.63 3.67 2.51
C ILE A 125 3.23 3.08 2.72
N ILE A 126 2.77 2.95 3.97
CA ILE A 126 1.42 2.49 4.31
C ILE A 126 0.37 3.40 3.64
N LEU A 127 0.46 4.72 3.82
CA LEU A 127 -0.47 5.67 3.20
C LEU A 127 -0.42 5.62 1.67
N PHE A 128 0.79 5.54 1.10
CA PHE A 128 0.95 5.41 -0.34
C PHE A 128 0.23 4.16 -0.89
N MET A 129 0.39 3.01 -0.22
CA MET A 129 -0.28 1.78 -0.60
C MET A 129 -1.81 1.87 -0.42
N ASN A 130 -2.29 2.50 0.68
CA ASN A 130 -3.72 2.78 0.88
C ASN A 130 -4.32 3.52 -0.32
N ASN A 131 -3.69 4.64 -0.69
CA ASN A 131 -4.16 5.50 -1.78
C ASN A 131 -4.07 4.79 -3.12
N LEU A 132 -3.04 3.94 -3.30
CA LEU A 132 -2.92 3.11 -4.48
C LEU A 132 -4.06 2.10 -4.60
N PHE A 133 -4.45 1.43 -3.51
CA PHE A 133 -5.62 0.54 -3.49
C PHE A 133 -6.92 1.29 -3.76
N ASP A 134 -7.12 2.44 -3.11
CA ASP A 134 -8.31 3.27 -3.31
C ASP A 134 -8.47 3.68 -4.78
N SER A 135 -7.38 4.06 -5.44
CA SER A 135 -7.35 4.42 -6.87
C SER A 135 -7.73 3.29 -7.84
N LEU A 136 -7.79 2.05 -7.35
CA LEU A 136 -8.16 0.87 -8.13
C LEU A 136 -9.56 0.36 -7.78
N ASN A 137 -10.15 0.86 -6.69
CA ASN A 137 -11.42 0.42 -6.13
C ASN A 137 -12.42 1.58 -6.17
N GLY A 138 -12.88 1.91 -7.38
CA GLY A 138 -13.95 2.89 -7.60
C GLY A 138 -15.25 2.42 -6.96
N GLY A 139 -15.56 2.91 -5.77
CA GLY A 139 -16.59 2.35 -4.90
C GLY A 139 -17.28 3.41 -4.06
N GLY A 140 -18.12 4.22 -4.71
CA GLY A 140 -19.34 4.90 -4.20
C GLY A 140 -19.23 5.91 -3.06
N HIS A 141 -18.36 5.71 -2.08
CA HIS A 141 -18.24 6.58 -0.91
C HIS A 141 -17.08 7.56 -1.08
N LYS A 142 -17.42 8.85 -1.00
CA LYS A 142 -16.56 10.03 -1.23
C LYS A 142 -15.46 10.25 -0.17
N SER A 143 -14.88 9.20 0.42
CA SER A 143 -13.87 9.40 1.47
C SER A 143 -12.55 9.96 0.92
N THR A 144 -12.23 9.70 -0.37
CA THR A 144 -11.06 10.24 -1.07
C THR A 144 -11.39 10.49 -2.54
N SER A 145 -10.70 11.45 -3.19
CA SER A 145 -10.91 11.74 -4.62
C SER A 145 -10.51 10.58 -5.54
N LEU A 146 -9.70 9.63 -5.03
CA LEU A 146 -9.26 8.44 -5.74
C LEU A 146 -10.28 7.29 -5.72
N ARG A 147 -11.35 7.36 -4.92
CA ARG A 147 -12.40 6.32 -4.88
C ARG A 147 -13.56 6.57 -5.87
N ASN A 148 -13.43 7.57 -6.73
CA ASN A 148 -14.43 7.87 -7.75
C ASN A 148 -14.27 6.95 -8.99
N ALA A 149 -15.20 7.06 -9.94
CA ALA A 149 -15.09 6.32 -11.18
C ALA A 149 -13.94 6.87 -12.03
N LEU A 150 -13.14 5.99 -12.62
CA LEU A 150 -12.05 6.38 -13.51
C LEU A 150 -12.58 7.17 -14.72
N SER A 151 -12.19 8.44 -14.81
CA SER A 151 -12.45 9.36 -15.92
C SER A 151 -11.16 10.10 -16.30
N LEU A 152 -11.16 10.77 -17.46
CA LEU A 152 -10.01 11.60 -17.87
C LEU A 152 -9.83 12.82 -16.96
N GLU A 153 -10.91 13.31 -16.37
CA GLU A 153 -10.93 14.45 -15.44
C GLU A 153 -10.69 14.05 -13.98
N SER A 154 -10.54 12.76 -13.70
CA SER A 154 -10.31 12.28 -12.34
C SER A 154 -8.83 12.35 -11.96
N ASP A 155 -8.57 12.57 -10.68
CA ASP A 155 -7.21 12.65 -10.10
C ASP A 155 -6.37 11.38 -10.32
N HIS A 156 -6.98 10.26 -10.73
CA HIS A 156 -6.31 8.99 -11.02
C HIS A 156 -5.10 9.15 -11.94
N PHE A 157 -5.22 9.93 -13.02
CA PHE A 157 -4.15 10.02 -14.01
C PHE A 157 -2.91 10.72 -13.44
N GLN A 158 -3.12 11.81 -12.70
CA GLN A 158 -2.05 12.53 -12.01
C GLN A 158 -1.43 11.65 -10.92
N PHE A 159 -2.26 11.06 -10.06
CA PHE A 159 -1.79 10.17 -9.01
C PHE A 159 -1.00 8.98 -9.57
N TRP A 160 -1.47 8.34 -10.62
CA TRP A 160 -0.80 7.19 -11.24
C TRP A 160 0.55 7.56 -11.89
N ASN A 161 0.73 8.77 -12.39
CA ASN A 161 2.03 9.22 -12.88
C ASN A 161 3.07 9.23 -11.75
N GLU A 162 2.71 9.80 -10.60
CA GLU A 162 3.58 9.84 -9.43
C GLU A 162 3.75 8.46 -8.80
N ALA A 163 2.67 7.67 -8.73
CA ALA A 163 2.73 6.30 -8.23
C ALA A 163 3.66 5.43 -9.06
N VAL A 164 3.64 5.54 -10.40
CA VAL A 164 4.57 4.79 -11.27
C VAL A 164 6.02 5.15 -10.97
N LYS A 165 6.34 6.44 -10.79
CA LYS A 165 7.71 6.87 -10.43
C LYS A 165 8.13 6.28 -9.09
N LYS A 166 7.27 6.35 -8.06
CA LYS A 166 7.54 5.82 -6.73
C LYS A 166 7.68 4.28 -6.74
N LEU A 167 6.82 3.57 -7.46
CA LEU A 167 6.92 2.11 -7.63
C LEU A 167 8.16 1.68 -8.46
N GLN A 168 8.68 2.57 -9.30
CA GLN A 168 9.93 2.34 -10.04
C GLN A 168 11.18 2.50 -9.18
N SER A 169 11.14 3.36 -8.16
CA SER A 169 12.25 3.54 -7.23
C SER A 169 12.31 2.48 -6.12
N MET A 170 11.20 1.79 -5.86
CA MET A 170 11.11 0.72 -4.85
C MET A 170 12.01 -0.48 -5.18
N LYS A 171 12.83 -0.86 -4.20
CA LYS A 171 13.63 -2.08 -4.19
C LYS A 171 13.40 -2.82 -2.88
N PHE A 172 13.64 -4.12 -2.86
CA PHE A 172 13.61 -4.93 -1.63
C PHE A 172 15.01 -5.45 -1.34
N ASP A 173 15.38 -5.47 -0.07
CA ASP A 173 16.66 -6.01 0.38
C ASP A 173 16.66 -7.53 0.17
N ALA A 174 17.46 -8.05 -0.78
CA ALA A 174 17.56 -9.49 -1.01
C ALA A 174 18.75 -10.09 -0.24
N THR A 175 18.67 -11.38 0.04
CA THR A 175 19.78 -12.16 0.60
C THR A 175 21.06 -11.96 -0.21
N GLY A 176 22.16 -11.62 0.46
CA GLY A 176 23.47 -11.40 -0.17
C GLY A 176 23.67 -10.01 -0.78
N SER A 177 23.16 -8.94 -0.13
CA SER A 177 23.45 -7.53 -0.45
C SER A 177 22.89 -7.02 -1.79
N ARG A 178 22.11 -7.81 -2.51
CA ARG A 178 21.52 -7.41 -3.80
C ARG A 178 20.15 -6.76 -3.57
N LYS A 179 20.00 -5.51 -3.99
CA LYS A 179 18.68 -4.85 -4.04
C LYS A 179 17.91 -5.36 -5.26
N MET A 180 16.76 -5.97 -5.05
CA MET A 180 15.95 -6.54 -6.14
C MET A 180 14.63 -5.77 -6.30
N ARG A 181 14.24 -5.51 -7.55
CA ARG A 181 12.89 -5.05 -7.86
C ARG A 181 12.00 -6.24 -8.22
N PRO A 182 10.93 -6.54 -7.47
CA PRO A 182 10.00 -7.61 -7.78
C PRO A 182 9.34 -7.42 -9.14
N ILE A 183 9.21 -8.50 -9.92
CA ILE A 183 8.53 -8.46 -11.22
C ILE A 183 7.05 -8.05 -11.09
N SER A 184 6.43 -8.30 -9.94
CA SER A 184 5.08 -7.84 -9.63
C SER A 184 4.96 -6.32 -9.70
N LEU A 185 5.97 -5.57 -9.21
CA LEU A 185 6.00 -4.11 -9.31
C LEU A 185 6.22 -3.63 -10.75
N CYS A 186 7.11 -4.29 -11.49
CA CYS A 186 7.34 -3.97 -12.91
C CYS A 186 6.06 -4.12 -13.73
N ASN A 187 5.39 -5.26 -13.57
CA ASN A 187 4.13 -5.54 -14.25
C ASN A 187 3.02 -4.59 -13.80
N PHE A 188 2.97 -4.21 -12.53
CA PHE A 188 2.01 -3.24 -12.04
C PHE A 188 2.17 -1.87 -12.70
N CYS A 189 3.41 -1.39 -12.85
CA CYS A 189 3.68 -0.15 -13.60
C CYS A 189 3.25 -0.25 -15.07
N HIS A 190 3.44 -1.41 -15.70
CA HIS A 190 3.01 -1.65 -17.07
C HIS A 190 1.47 -1.64 -17.17
N ASP A 191 0.79 -2.35 -16.27
CA ASP A 191 -0.66 -2.45 -16.23
C ASP A 191 -1.31 -1.06 -16.02
N ILE A 192 -0.78 -0.20 -15.14
CA ILE A 192 -1.24 1.19 -14.99
C ILE A 192 -1.14 1.95 -16.32
N LYS A 193 0.01 1.89 -17.00
CA LYS A 193 0.21 2.59 -18.28
C LYS A 193 -0.78 2.11 -19.33
N THR A 194 -1.02 0.80 -19.40
CA THR A 194 -1.98 0.20 -20.32
C THR A 194 -3.41 0.64 -20.03
N VAL A 195 -3.84 0.66 -18.76
CA VAL A 195 -5.18 1.15 -18.38
C VAL A 195 -5.37 2.61 -18.80
N LYS A 196 -4.36 3.47 -18.61
CA LYS A 196 -4.41 4.87 -19.05
C LYS A 196 -4.61 4.98 -20.57
N ILE A 197 -3.82 4.25 -21.35
CA ILE A 197 -3.93 4.24 -22.82
C ILE A 197 -5.32 3.80 -23.26
N LEU A 198 -5.83 2.70 -22.68
CA LEU A 198 -7.16 2.18 -23.01
C LEU A 198 -8.26 3.18 -22.65
N LYS A 199 -8.14 3.87 -21.52
CA LYS A 199 -9.12 4.87 -21.10
C LYS A 199 -9.12 6.10 -22.02
N THR A 200 -7.95 6.57 -22.44
CA THR A 200 -7.83 7.65 -23.43
C THR A 200 -8.42 7.23 -24.77
N PHE A 201 -8.10 6.02 -25.26
CA PHE A 201 -8.65 5.51 -26.51
C PHE A 201 -10.18 5.33 -26.45
N GLN A 202 -10.71 4.85 -25.32
CA GLN A 202 -12.15 4.76 -25.09
C GLN A 202 -12.82 6.14 -25.23
N ALA A 203 -12.21 7.20 -24.70
CA ALA A 203 -12.77 8.56 -24.79
C ALA A 203 -12.75 9.12 -26.22
N LEU A 204 -11.67 8.86 -26.98
CA LEU A 204 -11.55 9.31 -28.38
C LEU A 204 -12.50 8.59 -29.34
N THR A 205 -12.95 7.40 -28.98
CA THR A 205 -13.87 6.58 -29.77
C THR A 205 -15.31 6.62 -29.22
N SER A 206 -15.56 7.46 -28.22
CA SER A 206 -16.88 7.63 -27.60
C SER A 206 -17.74 8.56 -28.40
#